data_AF-A0AA40X396-F1
#
_entry.id   AF-A0AA40X396-F1
#
_cell.length_a   1.000
_cell.length_b   1.000
_cell.length_c   1.000
_cell.angle_alpha   90.00
_cell.angle_beta   90.00
_cell.angle_gamma   90.00
#
_symmetry.space_group_name_H-M   'P 1'
#
loop_
_entity.id
_entity.type
_entity.pdbx_description
1 polymer ?
#
loop_
_entity_poly.entity_id
_entity_poly.type
_entity_poly.pdbx_seq_one_letter_code
_entity_poly.pdbx_strand_id
1 'polypeptide(L)'
;MNNFTHQRAQEQSELTVQLSELQEEMAFTKGIAGPLYSAFVIQEPQQANCELHGHFEQNYLTLEYRGRLSERRSRCPHCLKNAIDAAEIRKRQIRIDELTEQANIPPRFTSSEFNNFDILNTCASQNISVLRDYAASWPTMLAAGTSLIMCGKPGTGKNHLAVALAKDIIRNHESAVLMTSVMRIIRAVRRSWDKGADMREEDVIGIYTSRDLLIIDEVGIQYGSDSEKIILFDILNARYEDMLPTVLISNLAPVEIAEVIGERLMDRMVEGDGATLIFDWPSYRSRKGAVSA
;
A
#
# COMPACT_ATOMS: atom_id res chain seq x y z
N MET A 1 -19.08 8.31 6.11
CA MET A 1 -18.46 7.67 4.94
C MET A 1 -18.75 8.53 3.71
N ASN A 2 -17.73 8.98 2.98
CA ASN A 2 -17.87 9.91 1.85
C ASN A 2 -18.43 9.19 0.61
N ASN A 3 -19.28 9.88 -0.16
CA ASN A 3 -19.89 9.40 -1.42
C ASN A 3 -18.82 8.88 -2.42
N PHE A 4 -17.63 9.48 -2.42
CA PHE A 4 -16.49 9.08 -3.25
C PHE A 4 -15.91 7.70 -2.90
N THR A 5 -15.87 7.33 -1.61
CA THR A 5 -15.37 6.02 -1.17
C THR A 5 -16.32 4.91 -1.59
N HIS A 6 -17.64 5.17 -1.52
CA HIS A 6 -18.65 4.24 -1.99
C HIS A 6 -18.61 4.07 -3.52
N GLN A 7 -18.43 5.16 -4.25
CA GLN A 7 -18.34 5.13 -5.71
C GLN A 7 -17.13 4.32 -6.21
N ARG A 8 -15.96 4.46 -5.58
CA ARG A 8 -14.77 3.68 -5.96
C ARG A 8 -14.87 2.20 -5.57
N ALA A 9 -15.44 1.89 -4.41
CA ALA A 9 -15.70 0.51 -4.02
C ALA A 9 -16.65 -0.19 -5.02
N GLN A 10 -17.68 0.52 -5.48
CA GLN A 10 -18.57 0.04 -6.53
C GLN A 10 -17.81 -0.15 -7.85
N GLU A 11 -17.01 0.83 -8.27
CA GLU A 11 -16.21 0.75 -9.50
C GLU A 11 -15.21 -0.43 -9.47
N GLN A 12 -14.55 -0.70 -8.33
CA GLN A 12 -13.69 -1.87 -8.16
C GLN A 12 -14.47 -3.19 -8.28
N SER A 13 -15.68 -3.24 -7.73
CA SER A 13 -16.55 -4.42 -7.84
C SER A 13 -16.95 -4.66 -9.30
N GLU A 14 -17.37 -3.63 -10.01
CA GLU A 14 -17.72 -3.68 -11.43
C GLU A 14 -16.54 -4.14 -12.30
N LEU A 15 -15.34 -3.58 -12.09
CA LEU A 15 -14.12 -3.99 -12.79
C LEU A 15 -13.72 -5.44 -12.49
N THR A 16 -13.98 -5.93 -11.28
CA THR A 16 -13.68 -7.32 -10.92
C THR A 16 -14.59 -8.29 -11.66
N VAL A 17 -15.87 -7.96 -11.78
CA VAL A 17 -16.82 -8.74 -12.59
C VAL A 17 -16.41 -8.71 -14.07
N GLN A 18 -16.11 -7.52 -14.60
CA GLN A 18 -15.67 -7.36 -16.00
C GLN A 18 -14.41 -8.17 -16.30
N LEU A 19 -13.42 -8.17 -15.41
CA LEU A 19 -12.19 -8.97 -15.57
C LEU A 19 -12.50 -10.47 -15.60
N SER A 20 -13.39 -10.95 -14.72
CA SER A 20 -13.82 -12.35 -14.72
C SER A 20 -14.43 -12.75 -16.06
N GLU A 21 -15.35 -11.94 -16.60
CA GLU A 21 -15.98 -12.20 -17.90
C GLU A 21 -14.98 -12.18 -19.07
N LEU A 22 -14.03 -11.22 -19.05
CA LEU A 22 -12.97 -11.15 -20.06
C LEU A 22 -12.03 -12.36 -20.01
N GLN A 23 -11.70 -12.83 -18.81
CA GLN A 23 -10.86 -14.02 -18.61
C GLN A 23 -11.56 -15.31 -19.05
N GLU A 24 -12.86 -15.45 -18.79
CA GLU A 24 -13.65 -16.57 -19.33
C GLU A 24 -13.67 -16.57 -20.86
N GLU A 25 -13.84 -15.40 -21.47
CA GLU A 25 -13.78 -15.24 -22.92
C GLU A 25 -12.38 -15.54 -23.48
N MET A 26 -11.32 -15.14 -22.77
CA MET A 26 -9.94 -15.51 -23.10
C MET A 26 -9.69 -17.02 -22.97
N ALA A 27 -10.29 -17.69 -21.99
CA ALA A 27 -10.23 -19.15 -21.89
C ALA A 27 -10.95 -19.82 -23.07
N PHE A 28 -12.08 -19.25 -23.50
CA PHE A 28 -12.82 -19.73 -24.65
C PHE A 28 -12.04 -19.60 -25.97
N THR A 29 -11.21 -18.56 -26.13
CA THR A 29 -10.30 -18.48 -27.28
C THR A 29 -9.23 -19.57 -27.31
N LYS A 30 -9.04 -20.31 -26.21
CA LYS A 30 -8.14 -21.47 -26.12
C LYS A 30 -8.89 -22.81 -26.19
N GLY A 31 -10.17 -22.78 -26.53
CA GLY A 31 -11.03 -23.97 -26.67
C GLY A 31 -11.63 -24.47 -25.35
N ILE A 32 -11.45 -23.73 -24.25
CA ILE A 32 -11.99 -24.11 -22.94
C ILE A 32 -13.40 -23.54 -22.81
N ALA A 33 -14.41 -24.40 -22.89
CA ALA A 33 -15.81 -24.00 -22.69
C ALA A 33 -16.13 -23.93 -21.19
N GLY A 34 -16.68 -22.79 -20.75
CA GLY A 34 -17.14 -22.61 -19.36
C GLY A 34 -18.36 -23.48 -19.03
N PRO A 35 -18.73 -23.60 -17.73
CA PRO A 35 -19.80 -24.51 -17.26
C PRO A 35 -21.16 -24.27 -17.93
N LEU A 36 -21.47 -22.99 -18.22
CA LEU A 36 -22.69 -22.55 -18.89
C LEU A 36 -22.84 -23.11 -20.32
N TYR A 37 -21.74 -23.57 -20.93
CA TYR A 37 -21.70 -24.07 -22.30
C TYR A 37 -21.45 -25.57 -22.37
N SER A 38 -21.60 -26.29 -21.25
CA SER A 38 -21.43 -27.75 -21.16
C SER A 38 -22.33 -28.56 -22.10
N ALA A 39 -23.50 -28.03 -22.46
CA ALA A 39 -24.42 -28.66 -23.41
C ALA A 39 -24.08 -28.38 -24.88
N PHE A 40 -23.16 -27.45 -25.17
CA PHE A 40 -22.77 -27.12 -26.53
C PHE A 40 -21.70 -28.08 -27.05
N VAL A 41 -21.72 -28.32 -28.36
CA VAL A 41 -20.70 -29.10 -29.07
C VAL A 41 -19.60 -28.17 -29.56
N ILE A 42 -18.35 -28.52 -29.24
CA ILE A 42 -17.14 -27.82 -29.74
C ILE A 42 -16.95 -28.19 -31.22
N GLN A 43 -16.79 -27.18 -32.06
CA GLN A 43 -16.54 -27.35 -33.49
C GLN A 43 -15.06 -27.10 -33.82
N GLU A 44 -14.64 -27.54 -35.02
CA GLU A 44 -13.30 -27.24 -35.52
C GLU A 44 -13.12 -25.71 -35.68
N PRO A 45 -12.01 -25.12 -35.19
CA PRO A 45 -11.81 -23.68 -35.27
C PRO A 45 -11.81 -23.18 -36.73
N GLN A 46 -12.32 -21.96 -36.92
CA GLN A 46 -12.38 -21.32 -38.23
C GLN A 46 -11.49 -20.08 -38.27
N GLN A 47 -10.96 -19.75 -39.44
CA GLN A 47 -10.21 -18.52 -39.63
C GLN A 47 -11.17 -17.32 -39.65
N ALA A 48 -10.95 -16.37 -38.75
CA ALA A 48 -11.65 -15.09 -38.72
C ALA A 48 -10.67 -13.94 -38.97
N ASN A 49 -11.20 -12.74 -39.20
CA ASN A 49 -10.41 -11.53 -39.36
C ASN A 49 -10.82 -10.47 -38.34
N CYS A 50 -9.84 -9.87 -37.67
CA CYS A 50 -10.01 -8.74 -36.77
C CYS A 50 -9.52 -7.47 -37.47
N GLU A 51 -10.30 -6.40 -37.44
CA GLU A 51 -9.95 -5.11 -38.06
C GLU A 51 -8.62 -4.54 -37.54
N LEU A 52 -8.27 -4.83 -36.28
CA LEU A 52 -7.07 -4.30 -35.62
C LEU A 52 -5.86 -5.24 -35.67
N HIS A 53 -6.09 -6.55 -35.72
CA HIS A 53 -5.04 -7.56 -35.50
C HIS A 53 -4.91 -8.57 -36.65
N GLY A 54 -5.72 -8.44 -37.70
CA GLY A 54 -5.69 -9.35 -38.84
C GLY A 54 -6.28 -10.72 -38.53
N HIS A 55 -5.80 -11.74 -39.23
CA HIS A 55 -6.34 -13.09 -39.14
C HIS A 55 -6.07 -13.77 -37.79
N PHE A 56 -7.07 -14.45 -37.25
CA PHE A 56 -6.94 -15.26 -36.03
C PHE A 56 -7.80 -16.52 -36.12
N GLU A 57 -7.44 -17.51 -35.32
CA GLU A 57 -8.21 -18.75 -35.15
C GLU A 57 -9.38 -18.49 -34.19
N GLN A 58 -10.60 -18.68 -34.69
CA GLN A 58 -11.84 -18.46 -33.97
C GLN A 58 -12.47 -19.79 -33.58
N ASN A 59 -12.57 -20.02 -32.28
CA ASN A 59 -13.32 -21.16 -31.74
C ASN A 59 -14.81 -20.84 -31.81
N TYR A 60 -15.63 -21.85 -32.05
CA TYR A 60 -17.06 -21.71 -31.93
C TYR A 60 -17.74 -22.99 -31.45
N LEU A 61 -18.87 -22.80 -30.78
CA LEU A 61 -19.69 -23.83 -30.19
C LEU A 61 -21.08 -23.76 -30.79
N THR A 62 -21.72 -24.91 -30.92
CA THR A 62 -23.09 -25.01 -31.44
C THR A 62 -23.97 -25.80 -30.48
N LEU A 63 -25.22 -25.37 -30.31
CA LEU A 63 -26.26 -26.12 -29.61
C LEU A 63 -27.50 -26.17 -30.48
N GLU A 64 -27.95 -27.37 -30.83
CA GLU A 64 -29.23 -27.57 -31.51
C GLU A 64 -30.29 -28.04 -30.51
N TYR A 65 -31.40 -27.29 -30.40
CA TYR A 65 -32.53 -27.66 -29.56
C TYR A 65 -33.85 -27.38 -30.26
N ARG A 66 -34.68 -28.41 -30.44
CA ARG A 66 -35.99 -28.34 -31.11
C ARG A 66 -35.91 -27.66 -32.50
N GLY A 67 -34.89 -28.00 -33.29
CA GLY A 67 -34.67 -27.45 -34.62
C GLY A 67 -34.18 -25.99 -34.66
N ARG A 68 -33.80 -25.41 -33.51
CA ARG A 68 -33.10 -24.12 -33.44
C ARG A 68 -31.62 -24.35 -33.18
N LEU A 69 -30.78 -23.79 -34.05
CA LEU A 69 -29.33 -23.78 -33.89
C LEU A 69 -28.89 -22.48 -33.20
N SER A 70 -28.20 -22.62 -32.07
CA SER A 70 -27.54 -21.53 -31.36
C SER A 70 -26.04 -21.65 -31.55
N GLU A 71 -25.39 -20.57 -31.97
CA GLU A 71 -23.95 -20.52 -32.18
C GLU A 71 -23.30 -19.53 -31.22
N ARG A 72 -22.13 -19.85 -30.69
CA ARG A 72 -21.26 -18.91 -29.98
C ARG A 72 -19.88 -18.94 -30.59
N ARG A 73 -19.33 -17.76 -30.91
CA ARG A 73 -17.98 -17.61 -31.49
C ARG A 73 -17.07 -16.83 -30.57
N SER A 74 -15.81 -17.21 -30.49
CA SER A 74 -14.83 -16.54 -29.66
C SER A 74 -14.45 -15.18 -30.25
N ARG A 75 -14.12 -14.23 -29.38
CA ARG A 75 -13.58 -12.93 -29.81
C ARG A 75 -12.10 -13.08 -30.21
N CYS A 76 -11.53 -12.02 -30.78
CA CYS A 76 -10.10 -11.95 -31.10
C CYS A 76 -9.26 -12.01 -29.81
N PRO A 77 -8.29 -12.95 -29.68
CA PRO A 77 -7.45 -13.08 -28.48
C PRO A 77 -6.63 -11.81 -28.18
N HIS A 78 -6.13 -11.13 -29.20
CA HIS A 78 -5.35 -9.90 -29.03
C HIS A 78 -6.20 -8.74 -28.50
N CYS A 79 -7.42 -8.56 -29.02
CA CYS A 79 -8.36 -7.57 -28.49
C CYS A 79 -8.72 -7.87 -27.03
N LEU A 80 -8.97 -9.14 -26.70
CA LEU A 80 -9.28 -9.56 -25.33
C LEU A 80 -8.10 -9.28 -24.40
N LYS A 81 -6.87 -9.60 -24.83
CA LYS A 81 -5.67 -9.31 -24.04
C LYS A 81 -5.56 -7.82 -23.73
N ASN A 82 -5.65 -6.96 -24.75
CA ASN A 82 -5.58 -5.52 -24.55
C ASN A 82 -6.69 -5.00 -23.61
N ALA A 83 -7.90 -5.57 -23.69
CA ALA A 83 -9.01 -5.21 -22.81
C ALA A 83 -8.78 -5.67 -21.35
N ILE A 84 -8.22 -6.87 -21.14
CA ILE A 84 -7.83 -7.38 -19.82
C ILE A 84 -6.74 -6.48 -19.24
N ASP A 85 -5.65 -6.26 -19.98
CA ASP A 85 -4.52 -5.43 -19.54
C ASP A 85 -5.00 -4.01 -19.16
N ALA A 86 -5.89 -3.41 -19.96
CA ALA A 86 -6.46 -2.09 -19.67
C ALA A 86 -7.35 -2.09 -18.40
N ALA A 87 -8.17 -3.12 -18.21
CA ALA A 87 -9.02 -3.25 -17.03
C ALA A 87 -8.20 -3.52 -15.75
N GLU A 88 -7.13 -4.32 -15.84
CA GLU A 88 -6.19 -4.57 -14.74
C GLU A 88 -5.45 -3.29 -14.33
N ILE A 89 -4.92 -2.53 -15.30
CA ILE A 89 -4.28 -1.23 -15.05
C ILE A 89 -5.24 -0.28 -14.35
N ARG A 90 -6.50 -0.19 -14.84
CA ARG A 90 -7.51 0.68 -14.23
C ARG A 90 -7.84 0.26 -12.81
N LYS A 91 -8.05 -1.04 -12.57
CA LYS A 91 -8.33 -1.57 -11.23
C LYS A 91 -7.18 -1.27 -10.27
N ARG A 92 -5.94 -1.50 -10.70
CA ARG A 92 -4.74 -1.19 -9.94
C ARG A 92 -4.63 0.30 -9.61
N GLN A 93 -4.91 1.19 -10.57
CA GLN A 93 -4.86 2.63 -10.33
C GLN A 93 -5.86 3.08 -9.26
N ILE A 94 -7.11 2.61 -9.33
CA ILE A 94 -8.14 2.94 -8.32
C ILE A 94 -7.70 2.45 -6.94
N ARG A 95 -7.12 1.23 -6.87
CA ARG A 95 -6.61 0.68 -5.62
C ARG A 95 -5.48 1.53 -5.03
N ILE A 96 -4.51 1.93 -5.86
CA ILE A 96 -3.41 2.81 -5.46
C ILE A 96 -3.94 4.15 -4.93
N ASP A 97 -4.92 4.75 -5.60
CA ASP A 97 -5.50 6.03 -5.21
C ASP A 97 -6.20 5.93 -3.84
N GLU A 98 -6.97 4.86 -3.61
CA GLU A 98 -7.60 4.59 -2.32
C GLU A 98 -6.58 4.41 -1.19
N LEU A 99 -5.55 3.60 -1.43
CA LEU A 99 -4.49 3.35 -0.44
C LEU A 99 -3.72 4.64 -0.12
N THR A 100 -3.45 5.46 -1.14
CA THR A 100 -2.77 6.75 -0.97
C THR A 100 -3.58 7.72 -0.12
N GLU A 101 -4.90 7.78 -0.30
CA GLU A 101 -5.79 8.59 0.52
C GLU A 101 -5.86 8.08 1.98
N GLN A 102 -5.92 6.76 2.16
CA GLN A 102 -5.95 6.14 3.48
C GLN A 102 -4.62 6.25 4.23
N ALA A 103 -3.50 6.45 3.52
CA ALA A 103 -2.18 6.59 4.12
C ALA A 103 -2.00 7.85 4.97
N ASN A 104 -2.96 8.79 4.94
CA ASN A 104 -2.95 10.01 5.76
C ASN A 104 -1.68 10.86 5.58
N ILE A 105 -1.18 10.90 4.33
CA ILE A 105 -0.02 11.70 3.94
C ILE A 105 -0.38 13.20 4.13
N PRO A 106 0.38 13.94 4.95
CA PRO A 106 0.09 15.36 5.16
C PRO A 106 0.22 16.16 3.85
N PRO A 107 -0.69 17.11 3.54
CA PRO A 107 -0.67 17.86 2.28
C PRO A 107 0.66 18.55 1.97
N ARG A 108 1.38 18.99 3.01
CA ARG A 108 2.71 19.62 2.89
C ARG A 108 3.80 18.70 2.32
N PHE A 109 3.59 17.38 2.32
CA PHE A 109 4.54 16.39 1.82
C PHE A 109 4.00 15.63 0.60
N THR A 110 2.87 16.04 0.01
CA THR A 110 2.28 15.36 -1.15
C THR A 110 3.22 15.33 -2.35
N SER A 111 4.16 16.26 -2.48
CA SER A 111 5.17 16.24 -3.55
C SER A 111 6.44 15.46 -3.20
N SER A 112 6.59 14.94 -1.98
CA SER A 112 7.82 14.25 -1.55
C SER A 112 7.98 12.92 -2.27
N GLU A 113 9.14 12.70 -2.89
CA GLU A 113 9.54 11.51 -3.64
C GLU A 113 11.02 11.19 -3.35
N PHE A 114 11.47 9.96 -3.63
CA PHE A 114 12.89 9.63 -3.49
C PHE A 114 13.80 10.40 -4.47
N ASN A 115 13.26 10.83 -5.60
CA ASN A 115 14.02 11.48 -6.67
C ASN A 115 14.20 12.98 -6.47
N ASN A 116 13.38 13.61 -5.62
CA ASN A 116 13.46 15.04 -5.34
C ASN A 116 13.98 15.33 -3.91
N PHE A 117 14.70 14.38 -3.34
CA PHE A 117 15.43 14.57 -2.09
C PHE A 117 16.87 14.99 -2.40
N ASP A 118 17.30 16.12 -1.82
CA ASP A 118 18.64 16.64 -2.01
C ASP A 118 19.65 15.85 -1.16
N ILE A 119 20.54 15.10 -1.82
CA ILE A 119 21.61 14.33 -1.15
C ILE A 119 22.71 15.29 -0.72
N LEU A 120 22.78 15.58 0.58
CA LEU A 120 23.71 16.58 1.13
C LEU A 120 25.07 16.00 1.53
N ASN A 121 25.15 14.69 1.81
CA ASN A 121 26.36 14.01 2.26
C ASN A 121 26.25 12.49 2.05
N THR A 122 27.34 11.78 2.34
CA THR A 122 27.43 10.33 2.22
C THR A 122 26.42 9.59 3.09
N CYS A 123 26.21 10.01 4.35
CA CYS A 123 25.24 9.37 5.25
C CYS A 123 23.80 9.49 4.72
N ALA A 124 23.42 10.66 4.18
CA ALA A 124 22.13 10.87 3.54
C ALA A 124 21.98 9.95 2.31
N SER A 125 23.05 9.80 1.51
CA SER A 125 23.04 8.87 0.37
C SER A 125 22.84 7.42 0.81
N GLN A 126 23.51 6.99 1.88
CA GLN A 126 23.38 5.64 2.44
C GLN A 126 21.97 5.39 2.97
N ASN A 127 21.42 6.31 3.77
CA ASN A 127 20.06 6.18 4.31
C ASN A 127 19.01 6.07 3.19
N ILE A 128 19.16 6.85 2.10
CA ILE A 128 18.25 6.76 0.95
C ILE A 128 18.41 5.41 0.24
N SER A 129 19.63 4.90 0.07
CA SER A 129 19.85 3.57 -0.51
C SER A 129 19.13 2.51 0.29
N VAL A 130 19.31 2.49 1.61
CA VAL A 130 18.64 1.53 2.50
C VAL A 130 17.12 1.61 2.36
N LEU A 131 16.54 2.82 2.33
CA LEU A 131 15.10 2.98 2.16
C LEU A 131 14.58 2.55 0.79
N ARG A 132 15.37 2.74 -0.28
CA ARG A 132 15.02 2.26 -1.63
C ARG A 132 15.11 0.75 -1.70
N ASP A 133 16.16 0.16 -1.16
CA ASP A 133 16.37 -1.29 -1.13
C ASP A 133 15.29 -1.98 -0.30
N TYR A 134 14.91 -1.37 0.83
CA TYR A 134 13.78 -1.79 1.66
C TYR A 134 12.45 -1.76 0.88
N ALA A 135 12.15 -0.67 0.17
CA ALA A 135 10.93 -0.55 -0.64
C ALA A 135 10.91 -1.53 -1.82
N ALA A 136 12.05 -1.73 -2.49
CA ALA A 136 12.19 -2.68 -3.59
C ALA A 136 11.99 -4.14 -3.12
N SER A 137 12.46 -4.44 -1.90
CA SER A 137 12.37 -5.77 -1.28
C SER A 137 11.17 -5.92 -0.36
N TRP A 138 10.15 -5.06 -0.51
CA TRP A 138 9.03 -4.96 0.42
C TRP A 138 8.31 -6.29 0.71
N PRO A 139 8.04 -7.20 -0.25
CA PRO A 139 7.41 -8.48 0.07
C PRO A 139 8.21 -9.31 1.09
N THR A 140 9.54 -9.26 1.01
CA THR A 140 10.43 -9.93 1.97
C THR A 140 10.42 -9.19 3.31
N MET A 141 10.49 -7.86 3.30
CA MET A 141 10.46 -7.04 4.52
C MET A 141 9.14 -7.20 5.28
N LEU A 142 8.02 -7.27 4.56
CA LEU A 142 6.68 -7.50 5.11
C LEU A 142 6.58 -8.91 5.72
N ALA A 143 7.01 -9.95 5.00
CA ALA A 143 6.98 -11.31 5.51
C ALA A 143 7.86 -11.50 6.76
N ALA A 144 8.95 -10.75 6.87
CA ALA A 144 9.87 -10.79 8.00
C ALA A 144 9.51 -9.80 9.13
N GLY A 145 8.49 -8.96 8.98
CA GLY A 145 8.16 -7.93 9.98
C GLY A 145 9.24 -6.85 10.18
N THR A 146 10.12 -6.67 9.20
CA THR A 146 11.33 -5.84 9.33
C THR A 146 11.00 -4.38 9.58
N SER A 147 11.33 -3.88 10.76
CA SER A 147 11.03 -2.51 11.20
C SER A 147 12.21 -1.56 11.02
N LEU A 148 11.93 -0.26 10.96
CA LEU A 148 12.96 0.78 10.80
C LEU A 148 12.79 1.89 11.82
N ILE A 149 13.90 2.50 12.21
CA ILE A 149 13.92 3.69 13.06
C ILE A 149 14.65 4.82 12.34
N MET A 150 13.98 5.94 12.14
CA MET A 150 14.54 7.15 11.55
C MET A 150 14.69 8.21 12.64
N CYS A 151 15.92 8.47 13.07
CA CYS A 151 16.20 9.34 14.22
C CYS A 151 17.20 10.46 13.88
N GLY A 152 17.29 11.51 14.70
CA GLY A 152 18.27 12.59 14.53
C GLY A 152 17.64 13.98 14.37
N LYS A 153 18.43 14.97 13.95
CA LYS A 153 18.08 16.39 14.05
C LYS A 153 16.81 16.78 13.25
N PRO A 154 16.05 17.79 13.68
CA PRO A 154 14.92 18.29 12.90
C PRO A 154 15.39 18.97 11.61
N GLY A 155 14.54 18.92 10.57
CA GLY A 155 14.81 19.57 9.28
C GLY A 155 15.78 18.81 8.37
N THR A 156 16.14 17.57 8.71
CA THR A 156 17.01 16.68 7.91
C THR A 156 16.28 15.87 6.85
N GLY A 157 14.95 15.93 6.83
CA GLY A 157 14.11 15.32 5.79
C GLY A 157 13.58 13.92 6.08
N LYS A 158 13.59 13.48 7.35
CA LYS A 158 12.98 12.20 7.78
C LYS A 158 11.55 12.01 7.26
N ASN A 159 10.65 12.96 7.50
CA ASN A 159 9.27 12.90 7.01
C ASN A 159 9.17 12.85 5.49
N HIS A 160 10.07 13.54 4.77
CA HIS A 160 10.08 13.50 3.30
C HIS A 160 10.37 12.09 2.82
N LEU A 161 11.43 11.46 3.35
CA LEU A 161 11.80 10.11 2.98
C LEU A 161 10.79 9.06 3.44
N ALA A 162 10.16 9.25 4.59
CA ALA A 162 9.07 8.37 5.05
C ALA A 162 7.84 8.44 4.13
N VAL A 163 7.48 9.63 3.63
CA VAL A 163 6.41 9.78 2.63
C VAL A 163 6.81 9.16 1.30
N ALA A 164 8.06 9.35 0.86
CA ALA A 164 8.58 8.73 -0.35
C ALA A 164 8.51 7.19 -0.27
N LEU A 165 8.93 6.62 0.87
CA LEU A 165 8.83 5.20 1.19
C LEU A 165 7.37 4.73 1.13
N ALA A 166 6.46 5.40 1.84
CA ALA A 166 5.04 5.05 1.86
C ALA A 166 4.45 4.99 0.46
N LYS A 167 4.70 6.02 -0.36
CA LYS A 167 4.20 6.09 -1.74
C LYS A 167 4.80 5.02 -2.64
N ASP A 168 6.09 4.72 -2.48
CA ASP A 168 6.73 3.67 -3.25
C ASP A 168 6.09 2.31 -2.95
N ILE A 169 5.91 2.01 -1.66
CA ILE A 169 5.26 0.79 -1.20
C ILE A 169 3.83 0.67 -1.73
N ILE A 170 3.03 1.73 -1.62
CA ILE A 170 1.65 1.74 -2.12
C ILE A 170 1.62 1.53 -3.63
N ARG A 171 2.43 2.27 -4.40
CA ARG A 171 2.39 2.23 -5.87
C ARG A 171 2.89 0.89 -6.42
N ASN A 172 3.97 0.36 -5.86
CA ASN A 172 4.64 -0.81 -6.42
C ASN A 172 4.07 -2.13 -5.89
N HIS A 173 3.52 -2.13 -4.67
CA HIS A 173 3.09 -3.36 -3.99
C HIS A 173 1.63 -3.36 -3.53
N GLU A 174 0.88 -2.27 -3.77
CA GLU A 174 -0.54 -2.14 -3.38
C GLU A 174 -0.80 -2.42 -1.89
N SER A 175 0.21 -2.15 -1.05
CA SER A 175 0.15 -2.38 0.40
C SER A 175 -0.48 -1.21 1.15
N ALA A 176 -1.22 -1.54 2.21
CA ALA A 176 -1.88 -0.59 3.09
C ALA A 176 -0.89 0.04 4.07
N VAL A 177 -0.48 1.27 3.76
CA VAL A 177 0.35 2.09 4.64
C VAL A 177 -0.52 3.06 5.43
N LEU A 178 -0.14 3.38 6.68
CA LEU A 178 -0.74 4.45 7.46
C LEU A 178 0.34 5.33 8.10
N MET A 179 0.28 6.64 7.84
CA MET A 179 1.10 7.63 8.52
C MET A 179 0.33 8.30 9.65
N THR A 180 0.91 8.34 10.83
CA THR A 180 0.31 8.98 12.00
C THR A 180 1.40 9.57 12.89
N SER A 181 1.01 10.22 13.99
CA SER A 181 1.93 10.60 15.04
C SER A 181 1.48 10.00 16.36
N VAL A 182 2.41 9.86 17.31
CA VAL A 182 2.10 9.32 18.63
C VAL A 182 0.91 10.06 19.28
N MET A 183 0.90 11.38 19.19
CA MET A 183 -0.21 12.21 19.72
C MET A 183 -1.55 11.95 19.02
N ARG A 184 -1.55 11.62 17.73
CA ARG A 184 -2.80 11.29 17.01
C ARG A 184 -3.36 9.95 17.45
N ILE A 185 -2.49 8.95 17.64
CA ILE A 185 -2.87 7.63 18.17
C ILE A 185 -3.53 7.80 19.54
N ILE A 186 -2.84 8.45 20.48
CA ILE A 186 -3.34 8.64 21.85
C ILE A 186 -4.68 9.38 21.86
N ARG A 187 -4.82 10.45 21.07
CA ARG A 187 -6.08 11.18 20.97
C ARG A 187 -7.20 10.32 20.40
N ALA A 188 -6.91 9.45 19.42
CA ALA A 188 -7.90 8.55 18.85
C ALA A 188 -8.39 7.53 19.89
N VAL A 189 -7.47 6.90 20.62
CA VAL A 189 -7.80 5.92 21.67
C VAL A 189 -8.52 6.58 22.85
N ARG A 190 -8.11 7.77 23.28
CA ARG A 190 -8.82 8.50 24.35
C ARG A 190 -10.26 8.83 23.96
N ARG A 191 -10.51 9.20 22.69
CA ARG A 191 -11.86 9.49 22.20
C ARG A 191 -12.77 8.26 22.21
N SER A 192 -12.23 7.05 22.06
CA SER A 192 -13.05 5.83 22.16
C SER A 192 -13.53 5.52 23.58
N TRP A 193 -13.02 6.22 24.60
CA TRP A 193 -13.50 6.10 25.98
C TRP A 193 -14.65 7.07 26.32
N ASP A 194 -14.95 8.02 25.43
CA ASP A 194 -16.02 8.99 25.64
C ASP A 194 -17.39 8.31 25.59
N LYS A 195 -18.32 8.78 26.45
CA LYS A 195 -19.70 8.27 26.45
C LYS A 195 -20.37 8.61 25.11
N GLY A 196 -20.75 7.58 24.36
CA GLY A 196 -21.36 7.73 23.03
C GLY A 196 -20.36 7.74 21.87
N ALA A 197 -19.12 7.27 22.08
CA ALA A 197 -18.17 7.08 21.00
C ALA A 197 -18.71 6.12 19.92
N ASP A 198 -18.46 6.46 18.65
CA ASP A 198 -18.88 5.66 17.49
C ASP A 198 -18.10 4.34 17.37
N MET A 199 -16.89 4.27 17.95
CA MET A 199 -15.98 3.13 17.86
C MET A 199 -15.46 2.76 19.24
N ARG A 200 -15.29 1.46 19.48
CA ARG A 200 -14.65 0.97 20.70
C ARG A 200 -13.13 1.09 20.58
N GLU A 201 -12.46 1.04 21.73
CA GLU A 201 -11.00 1.07 21.80
C GLU A 201 -10.34 0.01 20.93
N GLU A 202 -10.85 -1.23 20.96
CA GLU A 202 -10.35 -2.34 20.15
C GLU A 202 -10.44 -2.03 18.64
N ASP A 203 -11.54 -1.43 18.18
CA ASP A 203 -11.70 -1.03 16.78
C ASP A 203 -10.69 0.05 16.39
N VAL A 204 -10.43 1.01 17.29
CA VAL A 204 -9.47 2.11 17.05
C VAL A 204 -8.04 1.59 17.04
N ILE A 205 -7.68 0.69 17.96
CA ILE A 205 -6.37 0.03 17.97
C ILE A 205 -6.19 -0.80 16.70
N GLY A 206 -7.25 -1.51 16.28
CA GLY A 206 -7.30 -2.28 15.03
C GLY A 206 -6.90 -1.49 13.79
N ILE A 207 -7.20 -0.18 13.72
CA ILE A 207 -6.77 0.69 12.62
C ILE A 207 -5.25 0.78 12.51
N TYR A 208 -4.54 0.75 13.65
CA TYR A 208 -3.09 0.88 13.71
C TYR A 208 -2.39 -0.47 13.64
N THR A 209 -3.01 -1.55 14.13
CA THR A 209 -2.41 -2.89 14.11
C THR A 209 -2.60 -3.59 12.77
N SER A 210 -3.69 -3.36 12.03
CA SER A 210 -4.01 -4.09 10.79
C SER A 210 -3.29 -3.64 9.50
N ARG A 211 -2.53 -2.55 9.53
CA ARG A 211 -1.89 -1.99 8.32
C ARG A 211 -0.61 -2.75 7.98
N ASP A 212 -0.37 -2.99 6.70
CA ASP A 212 0.87 -3.63 6.22
C ASP A 212 2.11 -2.84 6.67
N LEU A 213 2.03 -1.51 6.65
CA LEU A 213 3.07 -0.64 7.22
C LEU A 213 2.45 0.48 8.07
N LEU A 214 2.93 0.62 9.30
CA LEU A 214 2.61 1.76 10.16
C LEU A 214 3.84 2.68 10.27
N ILE A 215 3.66 3.96 9.94
CA ILE A 215 4.68 4.99 10.12
C ILE A 215 4.23 5.92 11.24
N ILE A 216 4.98 5.96 12.34
CA ILE A 216 4.67 6.78 13.51
C ILE A 216 5.70 7.90 13.63
N ASP A 217 5.22 9.14 13.50
CA ASP A 217 6.01 10.35 13.68
C ASP A 217 5.97 10.89 15.10
N GLU A 218 6.93 11.76 15.42
CA GLU A 218 7.07 12.49 16.68
C GLU A 218 7.26 11.58 17.91
N VAL A 219 7.88 10.41 17.72
CA VAL A 219 8.26 9.53 18.84
C VAL A 219 9.26 10.27 19.73
N GLY A 220 8.98 10.34 21.03
CA GLY A 220 9.83 11.05 22.00
C GLY A 220 9.46 12.50 22.30
N ILE A 221 8.43 13.07 21.65
CA ILE A 221 7.86 14.38 22.03
C ILE A 221 6.86 14.26 23.21
N GLN A 222 6.71 13.06 23.79
CA GLN A 222 5.66 12.80 24.78
C GLN A 222 5.92 13.46 26.14
N TYR A 223 5.07 14.44 26.42
CA TYR A 223 4.65 14.84 27.75
C TYR A 223 3.47 13.94 28.19
N GLY A 224 3.66 13.11 29.22
CA GLY A 224 2.59 12.86 30.22
C GLY A 224 1.87 11.50 30.23
N SER A 225 1.97 10.82 31.38
CA SER A 225 1.24 9.64 31.90
C SER A 225 1.61 8.25 31.38
N ASP A 226 1.73 7.30 32.32
CA ASP A 226 2.06 5.88 32.05
C ASP A 226 1.04 5.23 31.11
N SER A 227 -0.22 5.70 31.13
CA SER A 227 -1.28 5.22 30.25
C SER A 227 -0.98 5.48 28.77
N GLU A 228 -0.31 6.60 28.42
CA GLU A 228 0.04 6.90 27.03
C GLU A 228 1.15 5.98 26.50
N LYS A 229 2.08 5.60 27.39
CA LYS A 229 3.15 4.64 27.06
C LYS A 229 2.58 3.24 26.84
N ILE A 230 1.61 2.83 27.66
CA ILE A 230 0.93 1.53 27.53
C ILE A 230 0.25 1.42 26.17
N ILE A 231 -0.52 2.43 25.74
CA ILE A 231 -1.21 2.41 24.43
C ILE A 231 -0.20 2.23 23.27
N LEU A 232 0.90 2.98 23.28
CA LEU A 232 1.92 2.86 22.24
C LEU A 232 2.60 1.50 22.29
N PHE A 233 2.92 1.01 23.49
CA PHE A 233 3.51 -0.31 23.69
C PHE A 233 2.61 -1.42 23.14
N ASP A 234 1.32 -1.40 23.45
CA ASP A 234 0.36 -2.42 23.03
C ASP A 234 0.25 -2.48 21.50
N ILE A 235 0.20 -1.33 20.82
CA ILE A 235 0.16 -1.26 19.35
C ILE A 235 1.45 -1.81 18.74
N LEU A 236 2.61 -1.41 19.25
CA LEU A 236 3.90 -1.87 18.72
C LEU A 236 4.11 -3.36 18.97
N ASN A 237 3.71 -3.86 20.15
CA ASN A 237 3.80 -5.26 20.52
C ASN A 237 2.89 -6.13 19.65
N ALA A 238 1.63 -5.75 19.47
CA ALA A 238 0.70 -6.49 18.61
C ALA A 238 1.21 -6.57 17.17
N ARG A 239 1.70 -5.46 16.62
CA ARG A 239 2.29 -5.45 15.26
C ARG A 239 3.51 -6.35 15.15
N TYR A 240 4.38 -6.35 16.16
CA TYR A 240 5.53 -7.23 16.21
C TYR A 240 5.11 -8.72 16.24
N GLU A 241 4.14 -9.07 17.08
CA GLU A 241 3.60 -10.43 17.17
C GLU A 241 2.95 -10.90 15.85
N ASP A 242 2.33 -9.99 15.11
CA ASP A 242 1.71 -10.23 13.81
C ASP A 242 2.68 -10.12 12.62
N MET A 243 4.00 -9.96 12.87
CA MET A 243 5.03 -9.79 11.84
C MET A 243 4.77 -8.59 10.90
N LEU A 244 4.18 -7.51 11.43
CA LEU A 244 3.85 -6.31 10.66
C LEU A 244 4.87 -5.18 10.86
N PRO A 245 5.59 -4.77 9.80
CA PRO A 245 6.61 -3.73 9.87
C PRO A 245 6.14 -2.39 10.44
N THR A 246 7.01 -1.74 11.21
CA THR A 246 6.75 -0.38 11.72
C THR A 246 7.96 0.54 11.47
N VAL A 247 7.70 1.78 11.03
CA VAL A 247 8.72 2.82 10.91
C VAL A 247 8.49 3.87 12.00
N LEU A 248 9.45 4.05 12.90
CA LEU A 248 9.41 5.13 13.88
C LEU A 248 10.23 6.33 13.41
N ILE A 249 9.68 7.53 13.54
CA ILE A 249 10.38 8.79 13.27
C ILE A 249 10.51 9.58 14.56
N SER A 250 11.74 9.95 14.90
CA SER A 250 12.06 10.70 16.11
C SER A 250 13.08 11.81 15.86
N ASN A 251 13.04 12.86 16.69
CA ASN A 251 14.11 13.85 16.76
C ASN A 251 15.16 13.54 17.84
N LEU A 252 14.93 12.48 18.62
CA LEU A 252 15.83 12.03 19.67
C LEU A 252 16.98 11.20 19.10
N ALA A 253 18.03 11.02 19.90
CA ALA A 253 19.07 10.04 19.65
C ALA A 253 18.57 8.61 19.92
N PRO A 254 19.19 7.57 19.33
CA PRO A 254 18.76 6.18 19.51
C PRO A 254 18.60 5.74 20.98
N VAL A 255 19.52 6.18 21.85
CA VAL A 255 19.50 5.85 23.29
C VAL A 255 18.25 6.43 23.97
N GLU A 256 17.94 7.69 23.68
CA GLU A 256 16.76 8.36 24.24
C GLU A 256 15.45 7.75 23.71
N ILE A 257 15.44 7.21 22.48
CA ILE A 257 14.29 6.47 21.95
C ILE A 257 14.06 5.21 22.77
N ALA A 258 15.12 4.46 23.09
CA ALA A 258 15.04 3.24 23.91
C ALA A 258 14.49 3.52 25.31
N GLU A 259 14.79 4.67 25.90
CA GLU A 259 14.21 5.10 27.19
C GLU A 259 12.70 5.40 27.10
N VAL A 260 12.22 5.84 25.93
CA VAL A 260 10.81 6.20 25.70
C VAL A 260 9.95 4.96 25.40
N ILE A 261 10.38 4.12 24.46
CA ILE A 261 9.59 2.94 24.03
C ILE A 261 9.94 1.67 24.83
N GLY A 262 11.02 1.72 25.62
CA GLY A 262 11.56 0.60 26.37
C GLY A 262 12.57 -0.23 25.57
N GLU A 263 13.64 -0.66 26.26
CA GLU A 263 14.74 -1.44 25.65
C GLU A 263 14.26 -2.69 24.91
N ARG A 264 13.24 -3.38 25.44
CA ARG A 264 12.68 -4.59 24.83
C ARG A 264 12.03 -4.33 23.47
N LEU A 265 11.30 -3.22 23.32
CA LEU A 265 10.70 -2.87 22.03
C LEU A 265 11.76 -2.36 21.06
N MET A 266 12.75 -1.60 21.55
CA MET A 266 13.88 -1.16 20.75
C MET A 266 14.64 -2.35 20.16
N ASP A 267 14.93 -3.38 20.97
CA ASP A 267 15.63 -4.60 20.54
C ASP A 267 14.85 -5.33 19.44
N ARG A 268 13.55 -5.54 19.65
CA ARG A 268 12.63 -6.15 18.67
C ARG A 268 12.55 -5.39 17.35
N MET A 269 12.65 -4.07 17.39
CA MET A 269 12.63 -3.26 16.17
C MET A 269 13.91 -3.37 15.35
N VAL A 270 15.02 -3.75 15.98
CA VAL A 270 16.34 -3.92 15.35
C VAL A 270 16.66 -5.41 15.13
N GLU A 271 15.74 -6.31 15.49
CA GLU A 271 15.87 -7.74 15.24
C GLU A 271 15.82 -8.05 13.73
N GLY A 272 16.62 -9.04 13.31
CA GLY A 272 16.74 -9.43 11.89
C GLY A 272 17.40 -8.33 11.04
N ASP A 273 16.79 -8.02 9.90
CA ASP A 273 17.23 -6.95 8.98
C ASP A 273 16.75 -5.55 9.40
N GLY A 274 16.27 -5.39 10.64
CA GLY A 274 15.83 -4.11 11.19
C GLY A 274 16.99 -3.12 11.30
N ALA A 275 16.73 -1.84 10.99
CA ALA A 275 17.79 -0.83 10.93
C ALA A 275 17.43 0.51 11.58
N THR A 276 18.41 1.11 12.26
CA THR A 276 18.33 2.49 12.76
C THR A 276 19.09 3.43 11.83
N LEU A 277 18.37 4.29 11.14
CA LEU A 277 18.87 5.32 10.23
C LEU A 277 19.04 6.64 10.98
N ILE A 278 20.28 7.15 11.04
CA ILE A 278 20.63 8.37 11.76
C ILE A 278 20.68 9.55 10.78
N PHE A 279 19.97 10.63 11.13
CA PHE A 279 19.85 11.87 10.36
C PHE A 279 20.50 13.03 11.13
N ASP A 280 21.83 13.13 11.08
CA ASP A 280 22.63 14.02 11.92
C ASP A 280 23.19 15.28 11.22
N TRP A 281 22.74 15.56 9.99
CA TRP A 281 23.22 16.66 9.16
C TRP A 281 22.48 18.00 9.39
N PRO A 282 23.00 19.12 8.83
CA PRO A 282 22.36 20.43 8.96
C PRO A 282 20.94 20.48 8.39
N SER A 283 20.08 21.27 9.02
CA SER A 283 18.69 21.46 8.61
C SER A 283 18.59 22.06 7.20
N TYR A 284 17.82 21.40 6.34
CA TYR A 284 17.47 21.89 5.01
C TYR A 284 16.58 23.14 5.07
N ARG A 285 15.75 23.26 6.11
CA ARG A 285 14.84 24.41 6.30
C ARG A 285 15.61 25.72 6.44
N SER A 286 16.79 25.67 7.06
CA SER A 286 17.67 26.83 7.24
C SER A 286 18.24 27.36 5.92
N ARG A 287 18.36 26.51 4.89
CA ARG A 287 18.83 26.91 3.55
C ARG A 287 17.73 27.57 2.71
N LYS A 288 16.49 27.07 2.78
CA LYS A 288 15.34 27.69 2.09
C LYS A 288 14.95 29.05 2.67
N GLY A 289 15.12 29.25 3.99
CA GLY A 289 14.85 30.54 4.64
C GLY A 289 15.96 31.60 4.46
N ALA A 290 17.12 31.23 3.91
CA ALA A 290 18.26 32.13 3.74
C ALA A 290 18.31 32.86 2.38
N VAL A 291 17.28 32.71 1.54
CA VAL A 291 17.16 33.41 0.26
C VAL A 291 16.03 34.44 0.34
N SER A 292 16.22 35.45 1.18
CA SER A 292 15.52 36.74 1.12
C SER A 292 16.11 37.67 2.18
N ALA A 293 17.28 38.24 1.88
CA ALA A 293 17.80 39.47 2.46
C ALA A 293 18.67 40.15 1.40
#